data_AF-A0A089KML0-F1
#
_entry.id   AF-A0A089KML0-F1
#
_cell.length_a   1.000
_cell.length_b   1.000
_cell.length_c   1.000
_cell.angle_alpha   90.00
_cell.angle_beta   90.00
_cell.angle_gamma   90.00
#
_symmetry.space_group_name_H-M   'P 1'
#
loop_
_entity.id
_entity.type
_entity.pdbx_description
1 polymer ?
#
loop_
_entity_poly.entity_id
_entity_poly.type
_entity_poly.pdbx_seq_one_letter_code
_entity_poly.pdbx_strand_id
1 'polypeptide(L)'
;MKRFVNFFRNEQGLTLIEMIAAITLSAMVVGLISGITMFGIRSYHKITIENTLRDEADIIMSAIITELYTSAPDKVGNMSDGSGVETFSNLKGNTPMQKIFIKDGQLIIGNSSTVVSKESITATTSDLSGSEIKFTSSSELCRNNIPCDTGLVEIDLVLVQNFEGREYKLELESKFGF
;
A
#
# COMPACT_ATOMS: atom_id res chain seq x y z
N MET A 1 5.44 -52.38 -21.13
CA MET A 1 4.30 -51.55 -21.58
C MET A 1 3.11 -52.32 -22.18
N LYS A 2 3.24 -53.60 -22.60
CA LYS A 2 2.13 -54.34 -23.28
C LYS A 2 0.98 -54.85 -22.37
N ARG A 3 1.10 -54.75 -21.03
CA ARG A 3 0.10 -55.31 -20.09
C ARG A 3 -1.14 -54.42 -19.94
N PHE A 4 -0.98 -53.10 -19.87
CA PHE A 4 -2.11 -52.16 -19.73
C PHE A 4 -2.96 -52.09 -21.01
N VAL A 5 -2.34 -52.23 -22.19
CA VAL A 5 -3.04 -52.20 -23.49
C VAL A 5 -3.91 -53.45 -23.69
N ASN A 6 -3.50 -54.61 -23.16
CA ASN A 6 -4.32 -55.83 -23.22
C ASN A 6 -5.50 -55.81 -22.23
N PHE A 7 -5.45 -55.00 -21.17
CA PHE A 7 -6.57 -54.83 -20.24
C PHE A 7 -7.74 -54.07 -20.89
N PHE A 8 -7.46 -53.04 -21.68
CA PHE A 8 -8.46 -52.30 -22.48
C PHE A 8 -9.01 -53.09 -23.68
N ARG A 9 -8.36 -54.19 -24.08
CA ARG A 9 -8.75 -55.03 -25.23
C ARG A 9 -9.52 -56.28 -24.84
N ASN A 10 -9.90 -56.38 -23.56
CA ASN A 10 -10.65 -57.49 -23.00
C ASN A 10 -12.13 -57.08 -22.97
N GLU A 11 -12.99 -57.77 -23.72
CA GLU A 11 -14.45 -57.51 -23.84
C GLU A 11 -15.24 -57.88 -22.56
N GLN A 12 -14.56 -58.14 -21.45
CA GLN A 12 -15.17 -58.37 -20.14
C GLN A 12 -15.48 -57.01 -19.53
N GLY A 13 -16.76 -56.63 -19.50
CA GLY A 13 -17.21 -55.37 -18.92
C GLY A 13 -16.77 -55.18 -17.47
N LEU A 14 -16.65 -53.91 -17.04
CA LEU A 14 -16.30 -53.57 -15.67
C LEU A 14 -17.42 -54.00 -14.71
N THR A 15 -17.04 -54.57 -13.58
CA THR A 15 -18.00 -54.90 -12.53
C THR A 15 -18.50 -53.61 -11.85
N LEU A 16 -19.75 -53.60 -11.42
CA LEU A 16 -20.35 -52.44 -10.73
C LEU A 16 -19.53 -52.02 -9.49
N ILE A 17 -19.00 -53.00 -8.76
CA ILE A 17 -18.21 -52.76 -7.55
C ILE A 17 -16.88 -52.07 -7.84
N GLU A 18 -16.20 -52.43 -8.94
CA GLU A 18 -14.94 -51.81 -9.35
C GLU A 18 -15.14 -50.35 -9.76
N MET A 19 -16.26 -50.06 -10.42
CA MET A 19 -16.64 -48.71 -10.84
C MET A 19 -16.95 -47.81 -9.64
N ILE A 20 -17.69 -48.33 -8.65
CA ILE A 20 -17.96 -47.62 -7.39
C ILE A 20 -16.65 -47.36 -6.61
N ALA A 21 -15.77 -48.35 -6.51
CA ALA A 21 -14.48 -48.20 -5.84
C ALA A 21 -13.58 -47.16 -6.52
N ALA A 22 -13.56 -47.10 -7.85
CA ALA A 22 -12.81 -46.10 -8.59
C ALA A 22 -13.36 -44.67 -8.40
N ILE A 23 -14.69 -44.52 -8.39
CA ILE A 23 -15.34 -43.22 -8.16
C ILE A 23 -15.11 -42.73 -6.74
N THR A 24 -15.22 -43.59 -5.73
CA THR A 24 -15.01 -43.19 -4.32
C THR A 24 -13.58 -42.73 -4.07
N LEU A 25 -12.59 -43.46 -4.61
CA LEU A 25 -11.19 -43.06 -4.53
C LEU A 25 -10.92 -41.74 -5.28
N SER A 26 -11.48 -41.59 -6.48
CA SER A 26 -11.34 -40.34 -7.25
C SER A 26 -11.98 -39.16 -6.53
N ALA A 27 -13.18 -39.34 -5.94
CA ALA A 27 -13.86 -38.31 -5.18
C ALA A 27 -13.05 -37.90 -3.93
N MET A 28 -12.43 -38.86 -3.24
CA MET A 28 -11.54 -38.59 -2.11
C MET A 28 -10.34 -37.73 -2.54
N VAL A 29 -9.71 -38.09 -3.66
CA VAL A 29 -8.56 -37.34 -4.19
C VAL A 29 -8.97 -35.93 -4.63
N VAL A 30 -10.06 -35.78 -5.38
CA VAL A 30 -10.57 -34.48 -5.83
C VAL A 30 -10.97 -33.60 -4.65
N GLY A 31 -11.60 -34.17 -3.62
CA GLY A 31 -11.94 -33.43 -2.40
C GLY A 31 -10.72 -32.85 -1.71
N LEU A 32 -9.64 -33.63 -1.58
CA LEU A 32 -8.37 -33.17 -0.99
C LEU A 32 -7.73 -32.05 -1.82
N ILE A 33 -7.64 -32.23 -3.15
CA ILE A 33 -7.07 -31.22 -4.06
C ILE A 33 -7.86 -29.92 -3.98
N SER A 34 -9.20 -30.01 -3.97
CA SER A 34 -10.08 -28.84 -3.90
C SER A 34 -9.90 -28.05 -2.60
N GLY A 35 -9.71 -28.74 -1.48
CA GLY A 35 -9.43 -28.09 -0.19
C GLY A 35 -8.12 -27.29 -0.20
N ILE A 36 -7.04 -27.91 -0.69
CA ILE A 36 -5.70 -27.29 -0.73
C ILE A 36 -5.69 -26.12 -1.73
N THR A 37 -6.29 -26.28 -2.91
CA THR A 37 -6.35 -25.22 -3.93
C THR A 37 -7.13 -24.01 -3.43
N MET A 38 -8.28 -24.21 -2.78
CA MET A 38 -9.06 -23.10 -2.21
C MET A 38 -8.28 -22.36 -1.13
N PHE A 39 -7.58 -23.09 -0.25
CA PHE A 39 -6.70 -22.47 0.74
C PHE A 39 -5.56 -21.70 0.08
N GLY A 40 -4.93 -22.26 -0.95
CA GLY A 40 -3.85 -21.63 -1.71
C GLY A 40 -4.29 -20.32 -2.36
N ILE A 41 -5.45 -20.31 -3.03
CA ILE A 41 -6.01 -19.09 -3.66
C ILE A 41 -6.24 -17.99 -2.62
N ARG A 42 -6.85 -18.33 -1.47
CA ARG A 42 -7.09 -17.35 -0.40
C ARG A 42 -5.79 -16.79 0.18
N SER A 43 -4.79 -17.65 0.39
CA SER A 43 -3.47 -17.23 0.87
C SER A 43 -2.79 -16.30 -0.13
N TYR A 44 -2.82 -16.67 -1.41
CA TYR A 44 -2.27 -15.86 -2.49
C TYR A 44 -2.89 -14.46 -2.55
N HIS A 45 -4.22 -14.35 -2.50
CA HIS A 45 -4.90 -13.05 -2.49
C HIS A 45 -4.52 -12.21 -1.28
N LYS A 46 -4.50 -12.81 -0.08
CA LYS A 46 -4.09 -12.11 1.14
C LYS A 46 -2.67 -11.52 1.00
N ILE A 47 -1.70 -12.35 0.61
CA ILE A 47 -0.31 -11.91 0.45
C ILE A 47 -0.20 -10.84 -0.63
N THR A 48 -0.96 -10.98 -1.72
CA THR A 48 -0.97 -9.99 -2.80
C THR A 48 -1.46 -8.63 -2.31
N ILE A 49 -2.55 -8.58 -1.54
CA ILE A 49 -3.09 -7.34 -0.98
C ILE A 49 -2.12 -6.69 0.01
N GLU A 50 -1.51 -7.48 0.89
CA GLU A 50 -0.50 -6.98 1.83
C GLU A 50 0.74 -6.43 1.09
N ASN A 51 1.16 -7.08 0.01
CA ASN A 51 2.24 -6.58 -0.84
C ASN A 51 1.85 -5.32 -1.59
N THR A 52 0.64 -5.23 -2.14
CA THR A 52 0.20 -4.01 -2.83
C THR A 52 0.11 -2.82 -1.88
N LEU A 53 -0.35 -3.03 -0.63
CA LEU A 53 -0.33 -1.99 0.40
C LEU A 53 1.10 -1.53 0.71
N ARG A 54 2.05 -2.47 0.78
CA ARG A 54 3.46 -2.15 1.02
C ARG A 54 4.08 -1.39 -0.15
N ASP A 55 3.83 -1.83 -1.38
CA ASP A 55 4.33 -1.18 -2.59
C ASP A 55 3.75 0.25 -2.71
N GLU A 56 2.46 0.44 -2.43
CA GLU A 56 1.84 1.78 -2.40
C GLU A 56 2.46 2.66 -1.31
N ALA A 57 2.67 2.13 -0.09
CA ALA A 57 3.30 2.86 0.99
C ALA A 57 4.74 3.27 0.63
N ASP A 58 5.53 2.37 0.05
CA ASP A 58 6.91 2.64 -0.37
C ASP A 58 6.97 3.71 -1.47
N ILE A 59 6.03 3.69 -2.43
CA ILE A 59 5.91 4.72 -3.47
C ILE A 59 5.57 6.08 -2.85
N ILE A 60 4.58 6.14 -1.95
CA ILE A 60 4.17 7.38 -1.26
C ILE A 60 5.34 7.95 -0.46
N MET A 61 5.99 7.11 0.36
CA MET A 61 7.15 7.51 1.15
C MET A 61 8.28 8.03 0.27
N SER A 62 8.60 7.31 -0.80
CA SER A 62 9.65 7.71 -1.73
C SER A 62 9.31 9.03 -2.44
N ALA A 63 8.04 9.25 -2.79
CA ALA A 63 7.59 10.51 -3.38
C ALA A 63 7.76 11.68 -2.39
N ILE A 64 7.33 11.51 -1.13
CA ILE A 64 7.49 12.54 -0.10
C ILE A 64 8.98 12.84 0.15
N ILE A 65 9.80 11.82 0.34
CA ILE A 65 11.25 11.95 0.57
C ILE A 65 11.92 12.63 -0.63
N THR A 66 11.64 12.16 -1.85
CA THR A 66 12.23 12.73 -3.07
C THR A 66 11.87 14.19 -3.18
N GLU A 67 10.63 14.56 -2.89
CA GLU A 67 10.23 15.95 -2.96
C GLU A 67 10.92 16.82 -1.91
N LEU A 68 11.03 16.34 -0.67
CA LEU A 68 11.73 17.05 0.40
C LEU A 68 13.21 17.27 0.08
N TYR A 69 13.90 16.27 -0.50
CA TYR A 69 15.33 16.39 -0.83
C TYR A 69 15.62 17.10 -2.15
N THR A 70 14.75 17.00 -3.16
CA THR A 70 14.93 17.69 -4.45
C THR A 70 14.61 19.18 -4.36
N SER A 71 13.60 19.55 -3.56
CA SER A 71 13.28 20.96 -3.30
C SER A 71 14.31 21.66 -2.41
N ALA A 72 15.09 20.88 -1.63
CA ALA A 72 16.15 21.34 -0.73
C ALA A 72 15.76 22.64 0.02
N PRO A 73 14.68 22.63 0.80
CA PRO A 73 14.17 23.83 1.42
C PRO A 73 15.15 24.37 2.48
N ASP A 74 15.08 25.65 2.79
CA ASP A 74 15.86 26.18 3.91
C ASP A 74 15.10 25.98 5.23
N LYS A 75 13.75 25.97 5.15
CA LYS A 75 12.86 25.88 6.31
C LYS A 75 11.66 24.99 6.05
N VAL A 76 11.21 24.31 7.09
CA VAL A 76 10.03 23.46 7.09
C VAL A 76 9.07 23.89 8.19
N GLY A 77 7.76 23.87 7.91
CA GLY A 77 6.73 24.24 8.88
C GLY A 77 5.44 23.47 8.66
N ASN A 78 4.58 23.42 9.67
CA ASN A 78 3.25 22.83 9.52
C ASN A 78 2.33 23.74 8.68
N MET A 79 1.35 23.13 8.01
CA MET A 79 0.28 23.88 7.37
C MET A 79 -0.71 24.39 8.42
N SER A 80 -1.36 25.53 8.15
CA SER A 80 -2.35 26.12 9.07
C SER A 80 -3.49 25.17 9.46
N ASP A 81 -3.83 24.26 8.55
CA ASP A 81 -4.96 23.34 8.72
C ASP A 81 -4.53 22.01 9.38
N GLY A 82 -3.24 21.87 9.72
CA GLY A 82 -2.68 20.68 10.37
C GLY A 82 -2.63 19.42 9.50
N SER A 83 -3.10 19.47 8.25
CA SER A 83 -3.19 18.30 7.37
C SER A 83 -1.89 17.95 6.62
N GLY A 84 -0.79 18.64 6.93
CA GLY A 84 0.48 18.45 6.24
C GLY A 84 1.54 19.50 6.55
N VAL A 85 2.56 19.49 5.71
CA VAL A 85 3.80 20.26 5.89
C VAL A 85 4.04 21.14 4.67
N GLU A 86 4.55 22.34 4.92
CA GLU A 86 4.95 23.31 3.92
C GLU A 86 6.46 23.55 4.01
N THR A 87 7.08 23.75 2.85
CA THR A 87 8.52 24.02 2.75
C THR A 87 8.76 25.43 2.23
N PHE A 88 9.86 26.05 2.67
CA PHE A 88 10.17 27.45 2.39
C PHE A 88 11.65 27.58 2.03
N SER A 89 11.98 28.54 1.17
CA SER A 89 13.37 28.97 0.97
C SER A 89 13.55 30.41 1.41
N ASN A 90 14.73 30.69 1.95
CA ASN A 90 15.18 32.01 2.37
C ASN A 90 15.11 33.03 1.22
N LEU A 91 15.24 32.57 -0.04
CA LEU A 91 15.15 33.41 -1.24
C LEU A 91 13.74 33.95 -1.53
N LYS A 92 12.70 33.21 -1.13
CA LYS A 92 11.29 33.58 -1.38
C LYS A 92 10.59 34.13 -0.13
N GLY A 93 11.31 34.28 0.98
CA GLY A 93 10.75 34.75 2.25
C GLY A 93 9.70 33.77 2.80
N ASN A 94 8.55 34.29 3.22
CA ASN A 94 7.49 33.51 3.88
C ASN A 94 6.49 32.85 2.92
N THR A 95 6.74 32.87 1.60
CA THR A 95 5.89 32.16 0.65
C THR A 95 6.32 30.70 0.56
N PRO A 96 5.43 29.72 0.78
CA PRO A 96 5.80 28.32 0.68
C PRO A 96 6.22 28.01 -0.77
N MET A 97 7.29 27.24 -0.92
CA MET A 97 7.70 26.70 -2.20
C MET A 97 6.82 25.53 -2.59
N GLN A 98 6.52 24.70 -1.60
CA GLN A 98 5.86 23.43 -1.78
C GLN A 98 4.97 23.09 -0.60
N LYS A 99 3.89 22.38 -0.88
CA LYS A 99 2.98 21.82 0.10
C LYS A 99 2.89 20.32 -0.12
N ILE A 100 3.02 19.57 0.97
CA ILE A 100 2.85 18.12 1.01
C ILE A 100 1.77 17.86 2.06
N PHE A 101 0.61 17.39 1.62
CA PHE A 101 -0.52 17.16 2.51
C PHE A 101 -1.38 16.01 2.03
N ILE A 102 -2.13 15.44 2.97
CA ILE A 102 -3.09 14.37 2.68
C ILE A 102 -4.48 14.97 2.79
N LYS A 103 -5.28 14.81 1.73
CA LYS A 103 -6.66 15.31 1.69
C LYS A 103 -7.54 14.33 0.94
N ASP A 104 -8.73 14.07 1.49
CA ASP A 104 -9.72 13.16 0.91
C ASP A 104 -9.14 11.76 0.59
N GLY A 105 -8.25 11.27 1.45
CA GLY A 105 -7.61 9.96 1.30
C GLY A 105 -6.55 9.90 0.18
N GLN A 106 -6.06 11.05 -0.30
CA GLN A 106 -5.04 11.13 -1.35
C GLN A 106 -3.86 12.01 -0.92
N LEU A 107 -2.65 11.61 -1.31
CA LEU A 107 -1.46 12.43 -1.18
C LEU A 107 -1.46 13.51 -2.27
N ILE A 108 -1.33 14.76 -1.87
CA ILE A 108 -1.19 15.89 -2.77
C ILE A 108 0.16 16.56 -2.51
N ILE A 109 0.97 16.61 -3.56
CA ILE A 109 2.25 17.30 -3.60
C ILE A 109 2.14 18.37 -4.68
N GLY A 110 2.37 19.64 -4.31
CA GLY A 110 2.24 20.73 -5.28
C GLY A 110 2.95 22.01 -4.87
N ASN A 111 3.22 22.84 -5.87
CA ASN A 111 3.77 24.18 -5.64
C ASN A 111 2.67 25.14 -5.11
N SER A 112 3.08 26.21 -4.44
CA SER A 112 2.15 27.16 -3.81
C SER A 112 1.19 27.90 -4.76
N SER A 113 1.28 27.76 -6.09
CA SER A 113 0.45 28.50 -7.05
C SER A 113 -0.52 27.65 -7.85
N THR A 114 -0.42 26.32 -7.79
CA THR A 114 -1.42 25.43 -8.38
C THR A 114 -1.69 24.27 -7.43
N VAL A 115 -2.88 24.27 -6.82
CA VAL A 115 -3.47 23.09 -6.13
C VAL A 115 -3.69 21.93 -7.12
N VAL A 116 -3.36 22.11 -8.40
CA VAL A 116 -3.44 21.12 -9.45
C VAL A 116 -2.17 21.20 -10.31
N SER A 117 -1.01 20.82 -9.76
CA SER A 117 0.06 20.32 -10.63
C SER A 117 -0.35 18.93 -11.09
N LYS A 118 -0.50 18.80 -12.41
CA LYS A 118 -0.73 17.55 -13.13
C LYS A 118 0.22 16.49 -12.58
N GLU A 119 -0.34 15.31 -12.30
CA GLU A 119 0.28 14.20 -11.54
C GLU A 119 0.00 14.34 -10.03
N SER A 120 -1.23 14.00 -9.64
CA SER A 120 -1.40 13.19 -8.43
C SER A 120 -0.52 11.96 -8.68
N ILE A 121 0.70 11.96 -8.13
CA ILE A 121 1.74 10.96 -8.47
C ILE A 121 1.33 9.54 -8.04
N THR A 122 0.26 9.40 -7.25
CA THR A 122 -0.23 8.09 -6.86
C THR A 122 -1.75 8.05 -6.97
N ALA A 123 -2.24 7.51 -8.09
CA ALA A 123 -3.53 6.83 -8.08
C ALA A 123 -3.41 5.62 -7.14
N THR A 124 -3.53 5.87 -5.83
CA THR A 124 -3.57 4.81 -4.83
C THR A 124 -4.93 4.12 -4.93
N THR A 125 -4.93 2.81 -4.82
CA THR A 125 -6.17 2.06 -4.64
C THR A 125 -6.61 2.05 -3.18
N SER A 126 -5.68 2.35 -2.27
CA SER A 126 -5.91 2.42 -0.83
C SER A 126 -6.38 3.81 -0.39
N ASP A 127 -7.22 3.82 0.64
CA ASP A 127 -7.63 5.03 1.35
C ASP A 127 -6.55 5.43 2.37
N LEU A 128 -6.12 6.70 2.31
CA LEU A 128 -5.15 7.32 3.21
C LEU A 128 -5.80 8.19 4.30
N SER A 129 -7.13 8.13 4.49
CA SER A 129 -7.87 9.00 5.41
C SER A 129 -7.37 8.99 6.86
N GLY A 130 -6.72 7.92 7.32
CA GLY A 130 -6.09 7.82 8.64
C GLY A 130 -4.63 8.28 8.70
N SER A 131 -4.05 8.71 7.58
CA SER A 131 -2.65 9.10 7.48
C SER A 131 -2.43 10.56 7.87
N GLU A 132 -1.27 10.86 8.44
CA GLU A 132 -0.90 12.18 8.92
C GLU A 132 0.56 12.52 8.60
N ILE A 133 0.83 13.80 8.30
CA ILE A 133 2.18 14.33 8.09
C ILE A 133 2.35 15.54 9.00
N LYS A 134 3.32 15.45 9.91
CA LYS A 134 3.59 16.48 10.92
C LYS A 134 5.06 16.87 10.91
N PHE A 135 5.32 18.15 11.16
CA PHE A 135 6.65 18.64 11.47
C PHE A 135 6.74 18.99 12.96
N THR A 136 7.74 18.44 13.63
CA THR A 136 8.06 18.71 15.03
C THR A 136 9.49 19.22 15.14
N SER A 137 9.68 20.40 15.72
CA SER A 137 11.01 20.94 16.04
C SER A 137 11.21 20.98 17.55
N SER A 138 12.48 20.84 17.98
CA SER A 138 12.89 20.90 19.38
C SER A 138 12.89 22.33 19.95
N SER A 139 12.77 23.35 19.11
CA SER A 139 12.76 24.75 19.55
C SER A 139 11.33 25.28 19.76
N GLU A 140 11.10 25.94 20.89
CA GLU A 140 9.78 26.45 21.28
C GLU A 140 9.23 27.52 20.33
N LEU A 141 10.11 28.24 19.63
CA LEU A 141 9.73 29.25 18.63
C LEU A 141 9.03 28.64 17.41
N CYS A 142 9.29 27.36 17.12
CA CYS A 142 8.77 26.66 15.93
C CYS A 142 7.39 26.02 16.14
N ARG A 143 6.87 26.01 17.38
CA ARG A 143 5.59 25.36 17.70
C ARG A 143 4.36 26.08 17.12
N ASN A 144 4.48 27.36 16.78
CA ASN A 144 3.37 28.21 16.32
C ASN A 144 3.31 28.38 14.80
N ASN A 145 3.49 27.29 14.04
CA ASN A 145 3.44 27.32 12.57
C ASN A 145 4.50 28.23 11.92
N ILE A 146 5.60 28.46 12.63
CA ILE A 146 6.73 29.25 12.16
C ILE A 146 7.68 28.29 11.43
N PRO A 147 8.08 28.58 10.17
CA PRO A 147 9.02 27.74 9.43
C PRO A 147 10.39 27.74 10.09
N CYS A 148 11.00 26.55 10.18
CA CYS A 148 12.23 26.36 10.94
C CYS A 148 13.32 25.64 10.15
N ASP A 149 14.56 26.03 10.44
CA ASP A 149 15.74 25.56 9.71
C ASP A 149 16.15 24.13 10.10
N THR A 150 15.68 23.63 11.24
CA THR A 150 15.96 22.27 11.74
C THR A 150 14.75 21.65 12.43
N GLY A 151 14.53 20.35 12.25
CA GLY A 151 13.48 19.60 12.94
C GLY A 151 13.29 18.18 12.44
N LEU A 152 12.18 17.57 12.83
CA LEU A 152 11.79 16.22 12.40
C LEU A 152 10.47 16.30 11.64
N VAL A 153 10.44 15.78 10.41
CA VAL A 153 9.21 15.48 9.69
C VAL A 153 8.81 14.06 10.07
N GLU A 154 7.67 13.93 10.75
CA GLU A 154 7.03 12.67 11.13
C GLU A 154 5.90 12.38 10.13
N ILE A 155 5.94 11.18 9.56
CA ILE A 155 4.98 10.71 8.57
C ILE A 155 4.38 9.42 9.12
N ASP A 156 3.09 9.48 9.42
CA ASP A 156 2.30 8.35 9.88
C ASP A 156 1.35 7.96 8.74
N LEU A 157 1.72 6.94 7.97
CA LEU A 157 0.89 6.44 6.88
C LEU A 157 -0.01 5.32 7.36
N VAL A 158 -1.30 5.45 7.07
CA VAL A 158 -2.32 4.44 7.30
C VAL A 158 -3.01 4.17 5.97
N LEU A 159 -2.70 3.03 5.37
CA LEU A 159 -3.30 2.58 4.10
C LEU A 159 -4.35 1.52 4.41
N VAL A 160 -5.57 1.76 3.93
CA VAL A 160 -6.70 0.84 4.10
C VAL A 160 -7.22 0.40 2.74
N GLN A 161 -7.35 -0.92 2.55
CA GLN A 161 -7.95 -1.51 1.36
C GLN A 161 -9.02 -2.53 1.74
N ASN A 162 -10.16 -2.48 1.05
CA ASN A 162 -11.27 -3.41 1.25
C ASN A 162 -11.33 -4.45 0.12
N PHE A 163 -11.26 -5.74 0.48
CA PHE A 163 -11.36 -6.84 -0.48
C PHE A 163 -12.24 -7.97 0.06
N GLU A 164 -13.24 -8.38 -0.73
CA GLU A 164 -14.22 -9.42 -0.35
C GLU A 164 -14.86 -9.21 1.04
N GLY A 165 -15.11 -7.95 1.42
CA GLY A 165 -15.71 -7.60 2.72
C GLY A 165 -14.76 -7.74 3.92
N ARG A 166 -13.45 -7.91 3.68
CA ARG A 166 -12.41 -7.78 4.72
C ARG A 166 -11.60 -6.51 4.49
N GLU A 167 -11.33 -5.84 5.59
CA GLU A 167 -10.42 -4.70 5.64
C GLU A 167 -8.98 -5.18 5.84
N TYR A 168 -8.08 -4.70 5.00
CA TYR A 168 -6.64 -4.87 5.13
C TYR A 168 -6.03 -3.50 5.43
N LYS A 169 -5.24 -3.43 6.50
CA LYS A 169 -4.66 -2.20 7.00
C LYS A 169 -3.14 -2.34 7.11
N LEU A 170 -2.42 -1.34 6.62
CA LEU A 170 -0.99 -1.18 6.82
C LEU A 170 -0.74 0.15 7.52
N GLU A 171 0.03 0.11 8.61
CA GLU A 171 0.49 1.29 9.33
C GLU A 171 2.01 1.38 9.18
N LEU A 172 2.50 2.55 8.80
CA LEU A 172 3.93 2.83 8.62
C LEU A 172 4.26 4.18 9.24
N GLU A 173 5.20 4.18 10.18
CA GLU A 173 5.71 5.39 10.82
C GLU A 173 7.12 5.67 10.31
N SER A 174 7.40 6.93 10.01
CA SER A 174 8.72 7.36 9.57
C SER A 174 9.07 8.75 10.07
N LYS A 175 10.35 8.97 10.37
CA LYS A 175 10.86 10.24 10.90
C LYS A 175 12.10 10.66 10.13
N PHE A 176 12.07 11.86 9.56
CA PHE A 176 13.16 12.43 8.79
C PHE A 176 13.72 13.65 9.49
N GLY A 177 15.04 13.68 9.64
CA GLY A 177 15.76 14.85 10.12
C GLY A 177 15.93 15.88 9.01
N PHE A 178 15.60 17.11 9.36
CA PHE A 178 15.92 18.32 8.63
C PHE A 178 16.94 19.13 9.43
#